data_AF-A0A6B3DUB9-F1
#
_entry.id   AF-A0A6B3DUB9-F1
#
_cell.length_a   1.000
_cell.length_b   1.000
_cell.length_c   1.000
_cell.angle_alpha   90.00
_cell.angle_beta   90.00
_cell.angle_gamma   90.00
#
_symmetry.space_group_name_H-M   'P 1'
#
loop_
_entity.id
_entity.type
_entity.pdbx_description
1 polymer ?
#
loop_
_entity_poly.entity_id
_entity_poly.type
_entity_poly.pdbx_seq_one_letter_code
_entity_poly.pdbx_strand_id
1 'polypeptide(L)'
;MACYRKKPVEIEAVQLCWTQWNEVCELLGDALTAENPDGAFEIPAEEVSDTCGEEGPNYIGLYVRTVHGEIAIVRHGDWIVPEKQPGRFYPVKPDVFAPPTRR
;
A
#
# COMPACT_ATOMS: atom_id res chain seq x y z
N MET A 1 -31.50 -11.69 4.28
CA MET A 1 -30.66 -11.55 3.08
C MET A 1 -29.81 -12.80 2.95
N ALA A 2 -29.61 -13.33 1.74
CA ALA A 2 -28.76 -14.50 1.54
C ALA A 2 -27.28 -14.10 1.60
N CYS A 3 -26.47 -14.90 2.29
CA CYS A 3 -25.02 -14.71 2.41
C CYS A 3 -24.32 -15.66 1.43
N TYR A 4 -23.33 -15.16 0.70
CA TYR A 4 -22.60 -15.92 -0.31
C TYR A 4 -21.10 -15.77 -0.10
N ARG A 5 -20.36 -16.87 -0.28
CA ARG A 5 -18.89 -16.86 -0.21
C ARG A 5 -18.32 -16.79 -1.63
N LYS A 6 -17.57 -15.73 -1.93
CA LYS A 6 -16.80 -15.61 -3.18
C LYS A 6 -15.60 -16.56 -3.15
N LYS A 7 -15.13 -16.99 -4.32
CA LYS A 7 -13.88 -17.75 -4.44
C LYS A 7 -12.70 -16.90 -3.92
N PRO A 8 -11.66 -17.52 -3.30
CA PRO A 8 -10.43 -16.83 -2.94
C PRO A 8 -9.82 -16.12 -4.16
N VAL A 9 -9.20 -14.97 -3.90
CA VAL A 9 -8.46 -14.19 -4.91
C VAL A 9 -7.03 -14.09 -4.43
N GLU A 10 -6.08 -14.37 -5.31
CA GLU A 10 -4.64 -14.20 -5.07
C GLU A 10 -4.20 -12.91 -5.77
N ILE A 11 -3.44 -12.08 -5.07
CA ILE A 11 -2.93 -10.80 -5.56
C ILE A 11 -1.46 -10.63 -5.14
N GLU A 12 -0.69 -9.96 -5.98
CA GLU A 12 0.64 -9.49 -5.64
C GLU A 12 0.51 -8.17 -4.86
N ALA A 13 1.35 -7.95 -3.86
CA ALA A 13 1.37 -6.73 -3.07
C ALA A 13 2.74 -6.53 -2.44
N VAL A 14 3.14 -5.27 -2.26
CA VAL A 14 4.35 -4.88 -1.50
C VAL A 14 3.94 -3.96 -0.37
N GLN A 15 4.53 -4.10 0.80
CA GLN A 15 4.23 -3.25 1.94
C GLN A 15 5.10 -1.98 1.90
N LEU A 16 4.51 -0.82 2.20
CA LEU A 16 5.26 0.43 2.28
C LEU A 16 6.01 0.53 3.61
N CYS A 17 7.26 0.10 3.62
CA CYS A 17 8.18 0.27 4.75
C CYS A 17 9.63 0.37 4.25
N TRP A 18 10.56 0.79 5.11
CA TRP A 18 11.94 1.02 4.68
C TRP A 18 12.67 -0.26 4.28
N THR A 19 12.40 -1.34 5.00
CA THR A 19 12.93 -2.67 4.74
C THR A 19 12.52 -3.23 3.38
N GLN A 20 11.38 -2.80 2.82
CA GLN A 20 10.89 -3.18 1.49
C GLN A 20 10.97 -2.04 0.47
N TRP A 21 11.75 -1.00 0.74
CA TRP A 21 11.77 0.20 -0.11
C TRP A 21 12.22 -0.07 -1.53
N ASN A 22 13.17 -1.01 -1.72
CA ASN A 22 13.64 -1.39 -3.05
C ASN A 22 12.51 -2.06 -3.85
N GLU A 23 11.76 -2.97 -3.23
CA GLU A 23 10.61 -3.64 -3.82
C GLU A 23 9.49 -2.65 -4.15
N VAL A 24 9.28 -1.62 -3.32
CA VAL A 24 8.35 -0.51 -3.62
C VAL A 24 8.80 0.26 -4.86
N CYS A 25 10.11 0.56 -4.97
CA CYS A 25 10.66 1.26 -6.13
C CYS A 25 10.54 0.43 -7.41
N GLU A 26 10.81 -0.88 -7.34
CA GLU A 26 10.65 -1.82 -8.46
C GLU A 26 9.18 -1.95 -8.87
N LEU A 27 8.26 -2.04 -7.91
CA LEU A 27 6.82 -2.18 -8.17
C LEU A 27 6.23 -0.92 -8.83
N LEU A 28 6.57 0.26 -8.31
CA LEU A 28 6.01 1.52 -8.79
C LEU A 28 6.69 2.02 -10.07
N GLY A 29 8.00 1.75 -10.23
CA GLY A 29 8.78 2.19 -11.39
C GLY A 29 8.61 3.68 -11.68
N ASP A 30 8.36 4.01 -12.95
CA ASP A 30 8.16 5.41 -13.40
C ASP A 30 6.98 6.12 -12.71
N ALA A 31 5.98 5.36 -12.22
CA ALA A 31 4.82 5.93 -11.55
C ALA A 31 5.18 6.54 -10.18
N LEU A 32 6.25 6.05 -9.54
CA LEU A 32 6.74 6.64 -8.29
C LEU A 32 7.12 8.10 -8.51
N THR A 33 8.02 8.35 -9.46
CA THR A 33 8.54 9.70 -9.78
C THR A 33 7.45 10.61 -10.36
N ALA A 34 6.52 10.05 -11.14
CA ALA A 34 5.44 10.83 -11.75
C ALA A 34 4.49 11.44 -10.70
N GLU A 35 4.16 10.69 -9.64
CA GLU A 35 3.24 11.15 -8.59
C GLU A 35 3.98 11.72 -7.36
N ASN A 36 5.28 11.45 -7.23
CA ASN A 36 6.12 11.86 -6.11
C ASN A 36 7.45 12.43 -6.62
N PRO A 37 7.46 13.61 -7.26
CA PRO A 37 8.67 14.19 -7.84
C PRO A 37 9.76 14.48 -6.81
N ASP A 38 9.37 14.74 -5.56
CA ASP A 38 10.26 14.98 -4.42
C ASP A 38 10.53 13.72 -3.58
N GLY A 39 10.05 12.55 -4.02
CA GLY A 39 10.13 11.28 -3.30
C GLY A 39 9.03 11.10 -2.25
N ALA A 40 9.16 10.03 -1.45
CA ALA A 40 8.26 9.78 -0.33
C ALA A 40 8.41 10.88 0.75
N PHE A 41 7.30 11.21 1.41
CA PHE A 41 7.26 12.26 2.44
C PHE A 41 7.12 11.65 3.83
N GLU A 42 7.60 12.35 4.84
CA GLU A 42 7.47 11.92 6.24
C GLU A 42 6.01 12.07 6.73
N ILE A 43 5.53 11.09 7.49
CA ILE A 43 4.21 11.12 8.12
C ILE A 43 4.32 10.97 9.64
N PRO A 44 3.40 11.53 10.44
CA PRO A 44 3.41 11.36 11.89
C PRO A 44 3.07 9.92 12.27
N ALA A 45 3.57 9.48 13.44
CA ALA A 45 3.33 8.14 13.99
C ALA A 45 1.83 7.80 14.12
N GLU A 46 0.99 8.81 14.32
CA GLU A 46 -0.47 8.70 14.44
C GLU A 46 -1.16 8.24 13.15
N GLU A 47 -0.50 8.40 12.01
CA GLU A 47 -1.01 8.02 10.69
C GLU A 47 -0.47 6.67 10.19
N VAL A 48 0.46 6.05 10.92
CA VAL A 48 1.09 4.79 10.54
C VAL A 48 0.12 3.63 10.65
N SER A 49 0.20 2.69 9.71
CA SER A 49 -0.42 1.38 9.84
C SER A 49 0.59 0.41 10.46
N ASP A 50 0.42 0.09 11.73
CA ASP A 50 1.39 -0.65 12.58
C ASP A 50 1.53 -2.14 12.23
N THR A 51 1.94 -2.47 11.00
CA THR A 51 2.01 -3.88 10.54
C THR A 51 3.30 -4.27 9.84
N CYS A 52 4.22 -3.35 9.60
CA CYS A 52 5.54 -3.64 9.03
C CYS A 52 6.61 -3.97 10.10
N GLY A 53 6.32 -3.72 11.39
CA GLY A 53 7.25 -4.01 12.50
C GLY A 53 8.42 -3.04 12.62
N GLU A 54 8.40 -1.92 11.92
CA GLU A 54 9.42 -0.86 12.02
C GLU A 54 9.07 0.11 13.15
N GLU A 55 9.99 0.26 14.11
CA GLU A 55 9.89 1.27 15.15
C GLU A 55 10.29 2.65 14.57
N GLY A 56 9.55 3.69 14.96
CA GLY A 56 9.75 5.06 14.49
C GLY A 56 11.13 5.65 14.82
N PRO A 57 11.40 6.91 14.44
CA PRO A 57 10.43 7.96 14.09
C PRO A 57 10.23 8.15 12.57
N ASN A 58 10.96 7.43 11.73
CA ASN A 58 11.00 7.68 10.29
C ASN A 58 9.87 6.93 9.59
N TYR A 59 8.68 7.51 9.56
CA TYR A 59 7.56 6.94 8.82
C TYR A 59 7.34 7.66 7.51
N ILE A 60 6.91 6.93 6.48
CA ILE A 60 6.77 7.45 5.12
C ILE A 60 5.37 7.31 4.56
N GLY A 61 4.99 8.28 3.74
CA GLY A 61 3.85 8.22 2.85
C GLY A 61 4.27 8.49 1.41
N LEU A 62 3.48 7.99 0.47
CA LEU A 62 3.62 8.33 -0.94
C LEU A 62 2.25 8.38 -1.62
N TYR A 63 2.20 9.04 -2.75
CA TYR A 63 1.04 9.14 -3.62
C TYR A 63 1.08 8.05 -4.69
N VAL A 64 -0.06 7.40 -4.91
CA VAL A 64 -0.26 6.52 -6.08
C VAL A 64 -1.50 6.93 -6.84
N ARG A 65 -1.48 6.73 -8.16
CA ARG A 65 -2.66 6.93 -9.00
C ARG A 65 -3.50 5.66 -9.10
N THR A 66 -4.78 5.75 -8.77
CA THR A 66 -5.73 4.63 -8.87
C THR A 66 -6.22 4.43 -10.31
N VAL A 67 -6.85 3.29 -10.59
CA VAL A 67 -7.48 2.99 -11.89
C VAL A 67 -8.54 4.01 -12.32
N HIS A 68 -9.11 4.76 -11.36
CA HIS A 68 -10.07 5.83 -11.62
C HIS A 68 -9.40 7.19 -11.87
N GLY A 69 -8.06 7.26 -11.83
CA GLY A 69 -7.27 8.46 -12.09
C GLY A 69 -7.07 9.35 -10.87
N GLU A 70 -7.64 8.98 -9.73
CA GLU A 70 -7.52 9.68 -8.45
C GLU A 70 -6.16 9.44 -7.80
N ILE A 71 -5.70 10.40 -7.01
CA ILE A 71 -4.50 10.25 -6.20
C ILE A 71 -4.91 9.74 -4.81
N ALA A 72 -4.33 8.60 -4.42
CA ALA A 72 -4.49 8.02 -3.11
C ALA A 72 -3.17 8.08 -2.34
N ILE A 73 -3.27 8.24 -1.01
CA ILE A 73 -2.13 8.21 -0.11
C ILE A 73 -1.92 6.78 0.36
N VAL A 74 -0.73 6.25 0.13
CA VAL A 74 -0.21 5.04 0.76
C VAL A 74 0.55 5.50 2.00
N ARG A 75 0.21 4.95 3.17
CA ARG A 75 0.89 5.26 4.43
C ARG A 75 1.83 4.13 4.82
N HIS A 76 2.80 4.43 5.68
CA HIS A 76 3.72 3.45 6.22
C HIS A 76 2.97 2.24 6.79
N GLY A 77 3.35 1.04 6.37
CA GLY A 77 2.73 -0.24 6.69
C GLY A 77 1.47 -0.59 5.89
N ASP A 78 0.93 0.31 5.06
CA ASP A 78 -0.09 -0.04 4.07
C ASP A 78 0.53 -0.90 2.96
N TRP A 79 -0.31 -1.70 2.30
CA TRP A 79 0.07 -2.50 1.15
C TRP A 79 -0.24 -1.76 -0.14
N ILE A 80 0.65 -1.89 -1.12
CA ILE A 80 0.51 -1.37 -2.47
C ILE A 80 0.19 -2.56 -3.38
N VAL A 81 -1.01 -2.54 -3.99
CA VAL A 81 -1.46 -3.57 -4.91
C VAL A 81 -1.45 -3.01 -6.33
N PRO A 82 -0.75 -3.66 -7.29
CA PRO A 82 -0.82 -3.29 -8.69
C PRO A 82 -2.19 -3.66 -9.26
N GLU A 83 -2.72 -2.77 -10.08
CA GLU A 83 -3.97 -2.99 -10.79
C GLU A 83 -3.72 -3.49 -12.22
N LYS A 84 -4.78 -3.96 -12.87
CA LYS A 84 -4.67 -4.47 -14.26
C LYS A 84 -4.14 -3.45 -15.26
N GLN A 85 -4.29 -2.15 -14.96
CA GLN A 85 -3.78 -1.07 -15.80
C GLN A 85 -2.35 -0.72 -15.35
N PRO A 86 -1.35 -0.74 -16.25
CA PRO A 86 0.03 -0.39 -15.89
C PRO A 86 0.13 1.00 -15.25
N GLY A 87 0.98 1.13 -14.22
CA GLY A 87 1.16 2.39 -13.50
C GLY A 87 -0.06 2.82 -12.69
N ARG A 88 -0.98 1.90 -12.37
CA ARG A 88 -2.11 2.10 -11.47
C ARG A 88 -2.00 1.18 -10.27
N PHE A 89 -2.26 1.75 -9.10
CA PHE A 89 -2.11 1.04 -7.83
C PHE A 89 -3.24 1.39 -6.88
N TYR A 90 -3.45 0.53 -5.91
CA TYR A 90 -4.40 0.75 -4.83
C TYR A 90 -3.74 0.53 -3.46
N PRO A 91 -3.86 1.48 -2.51
CA PRO A 91 -3.48 1.25 -1.13
C PRO A 91 -4.48 0.31 -0.46
N VAL A 92 -3.97 -0.74 0.16
CA VAL A 92 -4.76 -1.71 0.91
C VAL A 92 -4.32 -1.71 2.36
N LYS A 93 -5.28 -1.54 3.27
CA LYS A 93 -5.01 -1.62 4.70
C LYS A 93 -4.70 -3.08 5.11
N PRO A 94 -3.78 -3.29 6.05
CA PRO A 94 -3.27 -4.61 6.37
C PRO A 94 -4.32 -5.57 6.96
N ASP A 95 -5.42 -5.05 7.50
CA ASP A 95 -6.56 -5.85 7.97
C ASP A 95 -7.19 -6.73 6.88
N VAL A 96 -7.04 -6.35 5.60
CA VAL A 96 -7.52 -7.15 4.46
C VAL A 96 -6.72 -8.46 4.31
N PHE A 97 -5.45 -8.46 4.69
CA PHE A 97 -4.58 -9.63 4.64
C PHE A 97 -4.47 -10.37 5.97
N ALA A 98 -4.97 -9.79 7.05
CA ALA A 98 -4.96 -10.42 8.35
C ALA A 98 -5.85 -11.69 8.36
N PRO A 99 -5.40 -12.79 8.98
CA PRO A 99 -6.25 -13.97 9.12
C PRO A 99 -7.52 -13.60 9.89
N PRO A 100 -8.71 -14.12 9.49
CA PRO A 100 -9.94 -13.84 10.19
C PRO A 100 -9.79 -14.28 11.65
N THR A 101 -10.01 -13.35 12.58
CA THR A 101 -9.98 -13.64 14.02
C THR A 101 -11.06 -14.69 14.30
N ARG A 102 -10.65 -15.94 14.58
CA ARG A 102 -11.58 -16.98 15.01
C ARG A 102 -12.14 -16.56 16.37
N ARG A 103 -13.41 -16.19 16.41
CA ARG A 103 -14.21 -16.15 17.64
C ARG A 103 -14.85 -17.50 17.89
#